data_AF-A0A2D4NX50-F1
#
_entry.id   AF-A0A2D4NX50-F1
#
_cell.length_a   1.000
_cell.length_b   1.000
_cell.length_c   1.000
_cell.angle_alpha   90.00
_cell.angle_beta   90.00
_cell.angle_gamma   90.00
#
_symmetry.space_group_name_H-M   'P 1'
#
loop_
_entity.id
_entity.type
_entity.pdbx_description
1 polymer ?
#
loop_
_entity_poly.entity_id
_entity_poly.type
_entity_poly.pdbx_seq_one_letter_code
_entity_poly.pdbx_strand_id
1 'polypeptide(L)'
;VGADLAALCKEAGMHALRKILRKKENLLDDDVSVSLIINHSDFLQAMNDVRPSAMREVTIDVPKISWSDIGGLEDVKLKLKQAVEWPLKHPESFIRMGIQPPKGVLLYGPPGCSKTMIAKALAHESGLNFLAVKGPELMKKYVGESERAVREIFR
;
A
#
# COMPACT_ATOMS: atom_id res chain seq x y z
N VAL A 1 -3.27 -17.62 5.09
CA VAL A 1 -2.13 -17.22 5.94
C VAL A 1 -1.05 -18.31 6.04
N GLY A 2 -1.36 -19.55 6.44
CA GLY A 2 -0.35 -20.63 6.47
C GLY A 2 0.25 -20.96 5.09
N ALA A 3 -0.56 -20.92 4.03
CA ALA A 3 -0.10 -21.13 2.66
C ALA A 3 0.87 -20.03 2.17
N ASP A 4 0.66 -18.78 2.58
CA ASP A 4 1.53 -17.66 2.21
C ASP A 4 2.89 -17.76 2.90
N LEU A 5 2.90 -18.17 4.18
CA LEU A 5 4.13 -18.44 4.92
C LEU A 5 4.91 -19.61 4.31
N ALA A 6 4.23 -20.69 3.92
CA ALA A 6 4.87 -21.81 3.23
C ALA A 6 5.47 -21.39 1.87
N ALA A 7 4.76 -20.56 1.11
CA ALA A 7 5.27 -19.99 -0.14
C ALA A 7 6.49 -19.09 0.10
N LEU A 8 6.46 -18.25 1.13
CA LEU A 8 7.58 -17.37 1.51
C LEU A 8 8.83 -18.17 1.87
N CYS A 9 8.69 -19.21 2.71
CA CYS A 9 9.81 -20.08 3.09
C CYS A 9 10.40 -20.81 1.88
N LYS A 10 9.54 -21.27 0.95
CA LYS A 10 9.98 -21.91 -0.29
C LYS A 10 10.78 -20.96 -1.17
N GLU A 11 10.31 -19.72 -1.35
CA GLU A 11 10.99 -18.73 -2.18
C GLU A 11 12.30 -18.25 -1.54
N ALA A 12 12.35 -18.09 -0.22
CA ALA A 12 13.59 -17.79 0.51
C ALA A 12 14.65 -18.90 0.33
N GLY A 13 14.23 -20.16 0.40
CA GLY A 13 15.10 -21.31 0.10
C GLY A 13 15.61 -21.31 -1.35
N MET A 14 14.75 -20.97 -2.31
CA MET A 14 15.15 -20.85 -3.72
C MET A 14 16.16 -19.72 -3.95
N HIS A 15 16.02 -18.58 -3.26
CA HIS A 15 16.98 -17.48 -3.33
C HIS A 15 18.35 -17.88 -2.76
N ALA A 16 18.38 -18.55 -1.62
CA ALA A 16 19.60 -19.10 -1.04
C ALA A 16 20.28 -20.12 -1.98
N LEU A 17 19.49 -21.01 -2.59
CA LEU A 17 19.98 -22.00 -3.56
C LEU A 17 20.56 -21.34 -4.82
N ARG A 18 19.84 -20.39 -5.44
CA ARG A 18 20.32 -19.64 -6.62
C ARG A 18 21.63 -18.91 -6.33
N LYS A 19 21.81 -18.39 -5.12
CA LYS A 19 23.04 -17.70 -4.70
C LYS A 19 24.25 -18.65 -4.63
N ILE A 20 24.04 -19.88 -4.16
CA ILE A 20 25.08 -20.92 -4.07
C ILE A 20 25.44 -21.43 -5.47
N LEU A 21 24.45 -21.75 -6.30
CA LEU A 21 24.64 -22.20 -7.69
C LEU A 21 25.37 -21.17 -8.55
N ARG A 22 25.10 -19.87 -8.35
CA ARG A 22 25.86 -18.79 -9.01
C ARG A 22 27.32 -18.70 -8.58
N LYS A 23 27.66 -19.16 -7.37
CA LYS A 23 29.00 -19.02 -6.80
C LYS A 23 29.89 -20.24 -7.07
N LYS A 24 29.30 -21.40 -7.38
CA LYS A 24 30.01 -22.62 -7.75
C LYS A 24 29.26 -23.29 -8.92
N GLU A 25 29.82 -23.21 -10.12
CA GLU A 25 29.22 -23.77 -11.35
C GLU A 25 29.20 -25.32 -11.39
N ASN A 26 29.98 -26.00 -10.54
CA ASN A 26 30.05 -27.46 -10.47
C ASN A 26 29.91 -27.95 -9.01
N LEU A 27 28.67 -28.13 -8.54
CA LEU A 27 28.38 -28.73 -7.23
C LEU A 27 27.76 -30.11 -7.42
N LEU A 28 28.27 -31.09 -6.67
CA LEU A 28 27.60 -32.37 -6.46
C LEU A 28 26.42 -32.16 -5.50
N ASP A 29 25.30 -32.85 -5.70
CA ASP A 29 24.05 -32.66 -4.90
C ASP A 29 24.27 -32.79 -3.39
N ASP A 30 25.23 -33.60 -2.96
CA ASP A 30 25.59 -33.77 -1.54
C ASP A 30 26.23 -32.51 -0.92
N ASP A 31 27.03 -31.76 -1.68
CA ASP A 31 27.69 -30.53 -1.19
C ASP A 31 26.70 -29.36 -1.06
N VAL A 32 25.64 -29.37 -1.86
CA VAL A 32 24.59 -28.35 -1.83
C VAL A 32 23.78 -28.48 -0.54
N SER A 33 23.45 -29.72 -0.16
CA SER A 33 22.62 -30.02 1.01
C SER A 33 23.29 -29.61 2.33
N VAL A 34 24.63 -29.72 2.41
CA VAL A 34 25.41 -29.36 3.61
C VAL A 34 25.67 -27.85 3.71
N SER A 35 25.69 -27.13 2.59
CA SER A 35 26.06 -25.70 2.54
C SER A 35 24.86 -24.73 2.47
N LEU A 36 23.64 -25.25 2.35
CA LEU A 36 22.43 -24.44 2.22
C LEU A 36 22.02 -23.82 3.56
N ILE A 37 22.46 -22.58 3.80
CA ILE A 37 22.05 -21.77 4.95
C ILE A 37 21.18 -20.62 4.45
N ILE A 38 19.93 -20.59 4.90
CA ILE A 38 18.99 -19.51 4.59
C ILE A 38 19.22 -18.37 5.58
N ASN A 39 19.52 -17.18 5.07
CA ASN A 39 19.73 -15.98 5.88
C ASN A 39 18.52 -15.06 5.85
N HIS A 40 18.48 -14.11 6.79
CA HIS A 40 17.44 -13.08 6.82
C HIS A 40 17.36 -12.27 5.52
N SER A 41 18.49 -12.07 4.82
CA SER A 41 18.52 -11.40 3.51
C SER A 41 17.69 -12.13 2.44
N ASP A 42 17.64 -13.46 2.50
CA ASP A 42 16.95 -14.28 1.50
C ASP A 42 15.43 -14.19 1.73
N PHE A 43 14.99 -14.06 2.98
CA PHE A 43 13.61 -13.73 3.34
C PHE A 43 13.20 -12.33 2.88
N LEU A 44 14.07 -11.32 3.05
CA LEU A 44 13.79 -9.97 2.55
C LEU A 44 13.62 -9.93 1.03
N GLN A 45 14.38 -10.74 0.29
CA GLN A 45 14.20 -10.89 -1.16
C GLN A 45 12.91 -11.63 -1.50
N ALA A 46 12.63 -12.75 -0.83
CA ALA A 46 11.41 -13.53 -1.01
C ALA A 46 10.13 -12.72 -0.74
N MET A 47 10.17 -11.78 0.21
CA MET A 47 9.04 -10.89 0.52
C MET A 47 8.67 -9.94 -0.64
N ASN A 48 9.61 -9.62 -1.54
CA ASN A 48 9.30 -8.82 -2.71
C ASN A 48 8.54 -9.61 -3.79
N ASP A 49 8.78 -10.92 -3.85
CA ASP A 49 8.20 -11.81 -4.86
C ASP A 49 6.89 -12.44 -4.38
N VAL A 50 6.81 -12.84 -3.11
CA VAL A 50 5.65 -13.51 -2.51
C VAL A 50 4.66 -12.48 -1.97
N ARG A 51 3.68 -12.10 -2.79
CA ARG A 51 2.57 -11.26 -2.36
C ARG A 51 1.55 -12.07 -1.54
N PRO A 52 1.19 -11.63 -0.31
CA PRO A 52 0.19 -12.29 0.51
C PRO A 52 -1.14 -12.40 -0.24
N SER A 53 -1.77 -13.57 -0.18
CA SER A 53 -3.06 -13.79 -0.85
C SER A 53 -4.14 -12.82 -0.39
N ALA A 54 -4.08 -12.36 0.87
CA ALA A 54 -5.00 -11.35 1.42
C ALA A 54 -4.82 -9.94 0.82
N MET A 55 -3.65 -9.63 0.26
CA MET A 55 -3.37 -8.34 -0.38
C MET A 55 -3.62 -8.35 -1.90
N ARG A 56 -4.05 -9.48 -2.49
CA ARG A 56 -4.26 -9.59 -3.94
C ARG A 56 -5.53 -8.90 -4.44
N GLU A 57 -6.52 -8.66 -3.57
CA GLU A 57 -7.80 -8.04 -3.97
C GLU A 57 -7.85 -6.52 -3.79
N VAL A 58 -6.95 -5.93 -2.99
CA VAL A 58 -6.93 -4.48 -2.76
C VAL A 58 -5.50 -3.97 -2.90
N THR A 59 -5.21 -3.33 -4.03
CA THR A 59 -3.93 -2.63 -4.23
C THR A 59 -3.89 -1.40 -3.32
N ILE A 60 -3.40 -1.59 -2.10
CA ILE A 60 -3.03 -0.51 -1.20
C ILE A 60 -1.72 0.05 -1.76
N ASP A 61 -1.81 1.14 -2.50
CA ASP A 61 -0.62 1.87 -2.95
C ASP A 61 -0.32 2.94 -1.89
N VAL A 62 0.92 2.97 -1.40
CA VAL A 62 1.39 4.11 -0.61
C VAL A 62 2.06 5.06 -1.60
N PRO A 63 1.40 6.16 -2.00
CA PRO A 63 1.92 7.03 -3.05
C PRO A 63 3.23 7.67 -2.60
N LYS A 64 4.28 7.64 -3.42
CA LYS A 64 5.61 8.20 -3.07
C LYS A 64 5.72 9.73 -3.17
N ILE A 65 4.61 10.45 -3.15
CA ILE A 65 4.55 11.90 -3.41
C ILE A 65 4.46 12.64 -2.07
N SER A 66 5.25 13.69 -1.90
CA SER A 66 5.34 14.50 -0.68
C SER A 66 4.71 15.89 -0.85
N TRP A 67 4.52 16.64 0.24
CA TRP A 67 4.05 18.04 0.15
C TRP A 67 5.03 18.94 -0.61
N SER A 68 6.33 18.62 -0.58
CA SER A 68 7.39 19.33 -1.29
C SER A 68 7.29 19.23 -2.81
N ASP A 69 6.66 18.17 -3.32
CA ASP A 69 6.50 17.97 -4.77
C ASP A 69 5.38 18.85 -5.37
N ILE A 70 4.61 19.53 -4.52
CA ILE A 70 3.46 20.34 -4.93
C ILE A 70 3.80 21.82 -4.68
N GLY A 71 3.92 22.61 -5.74
CA GLY A 71 4.05 24.06 -5.63
C GLY A 71 2.73 24.75 -5.28
N GLY A 72 2.77 25.75 -4.40
CA GLY A 72 1.63 26.61 -4.05
C GLY A 72 0.53 25.92 -3.23
N LEU A 73 -0.70 26.44 -3.35
CA LEU A 73 -1.93 25.93 -2.74
C LEU A 73 -1.88 25.84 -1.20
N GLU A 74 -1.15 26.74 -0.55
CA GLU A 74 -0.89 26.77 0.89
C GLU A 74 -2.20 26.73 1.70
N ASP A 75 -3.20 27.50 1.28
CA ASP A 75 -4.52 27.51 1.94
C ASP A 75 -5.24 26.17 1.84
N VAL A 76 -5.15 25.50 0.69
CA VAL A 76 -5.79 24.20 0.46
C VAL A 76 -5.04 23.10 1.22
N LYS A 77 -3.71 23.13 1.21
CA LYS A 77 -2.86 22.24 2.00
C LYS A 77 -3.21 22.37 3.48
N LEU A 78 -3.32 23.59 4.00
CA LEU A 78 -3.67 23.83 5.40
C LEU A 78 -5.05 23.24 5.72
N LYS A 79 -6.08 23.55 4.92
CA LYS A 79 -7.44 23.01 5.13
C LYS A 79 -7.49 21.48 5.10
N LEU A 80 -6.72 20.84 4.21
CA LEU A 80 -6.64 19.38 4.15
C LEU A 80 -5.96 18.79 5.38
N LYS A 81 -4.87 19.39 5.87
CA LYS A 81 -4.22 18.98 7.11
C LYS A 81 -5.17 19.12 8.30
N GLN A 82 -5.94 20.20 8.36
CA GLN A 82 -6.94 20.41 9.41
C GLN A 82 -8.08 19.39 9.35
N ALA A 83 -8.51 19.03 8.15
CA ALA A 83 -9.62 18.10 7.97
C ALA A 83 -9.21 16.63 8.23
N VAL A 84 -7.99 16.24 7.89
CA VAL A 84 -7.57 14.82 7.91
C VAL A 84 -6.48 14.57 8.95
N GLU A 85 -5.40 15.34 8.93
CA GLU A 85 -4.22 15.10 9.77
C GLU A 85 -4.49 15.41 11.26
N TRP A 86 -5.22 16.49 11.54
CA TRP A 86 -5.49 16.91 12.93
C TRP A 86 -6.40 15.95 13.71
N PRO A 87 -7.53 15.45 13.16
CA PRO A 87 -8.33 14.42 13.83
C PRO A 87 -7.53 13.16 14.17
N LEU A 88 -6.59 12.77 13.31
CA LEU A 88 -5.75 11.60 13.50
C LEU A 88 -4.67 11.82 14.56
N LYS A 89 -4.06 13.01 14.60
CA LYS A 89 -3.00 13.35 15.55
C LYS A 89 -3.52 13.74 16.94
N HIS A 90 -4.71 14.35 17.02
CA HIS A 90 -5.24 14.91 18.27
C HIS A 90 -6.69 14.47 18.57
N PRO A 91 -6.97 13.16 18.65
CA PRO A 91 -8.34 12.66 18.85
C PRO A 91 -8.96 13.14 20.18
N GLU A 92 -8.17 13.23 21.24
CA GLU A 92 -8.63 13.68 22.57
C GLU A 92 -9.19 15.11 22.56
N SER A 93 -8.55 16.00 21.81
CA SER A 93 -8.99 17.40 21.67
C SER A 93 -10.35 17.49 20.97
N PHE A 94 -10.58 16.67 19.94
CA PHE A 94 -11.87 16.62 19.25
C PHE A 94 -12.99 16.06 20.14
N ILE A 95 -12.70 15.02 20.93
CA ILE A 95 -13.65 14.43 21.89
C ILE A 95 -14.01 15.46 22.96
N ARG A 96 -13.01 16.13 23.54
CA ARG A 96 -13.22 17.16 24.57
C ARG A 96 -14.05 18.35 24.09
N MET A 97 -13.86 18.76 22.83
CA MET A 97 -14.64 19.84 22.24
C MET A 97 -16.01 19.38 21.72
N GLY A 98 -16.30 18.07 21.71
CA GLY A 98 -17.53 17.52 21.16
C GLY A 98 -17.66 17.71 19.63
N ILE A 99 -16.54 17.93 18.93
CA ILE A 99 -16.53 18.19 17.49
C ILE A 99 -16.36 16.86 16.76
N GLN A 100 -17.25 16.57 15.82
CA GLN A 100 -17.11 15.41 14.96
C GLN A 100 -16.11 15.70 13.83
N PRO A 101 -15.16 14.79 13.55
CA PRO A 101 -14.23 14.97 12.44
C PRO A 101 -14.98 14.91 11.10
N PRO A 102 -14.52 15.65 10.08
CA PRO A 102 -15.15 15.64 8.77
C PRO A 102 -15.04 14.26 8.13
N LYS A 103 -16.15 13.75 7.59
CA LYS A 103 -16.22 12.40 7.01
C LYS A 103 -15.72 12.32 5.57
N GLY A 104 -15.55 13.45 4.89
CA GLY A 104 -15.11 13.49 3.50
C GLY A 104 -14.79 14.89 3.02
N VAL A 105 -13.97 14.98 1.99
CA VAL A 105 -13.55 16.23 1.35
C VAL A 105 -13.80 16.13 -0.14
N LEU A 106 -14.42 17.16 -0.72
CA LEU A 106 -14.61 17.28 -2.17
C LEU A 106 -13.60 18.27 -2.74
N LEU A 107 -12.73 17.79 -3.63
CA LEU A 107 -11.79 18.62 -4.38
C LEU A 107 -12.35 18.86 -5.79
N TYR A 108 -12.65 20.11 -6.13
CA TYR A 108 -13.18 20.50 -7.44
C TYR A 108 -12.38 21.66 -8.06
N GLY A 109 -12.54 21.86 -9.37
CA GLY A 109 -11.92 22.96 -10.12
C GLY A 109 -11.42 22.52 -11.50
N PRO A 110 -10.80 23.43 -12.27
CA PRO A 110 -10.35 23.13 -13.63
C PRO A 110 -9.31 22.00 -13.70
N PRO A 111 -9.20 21.30 -14.84
CA PRO A 111 -8.18 20.28 -15.03
C PRO A 111 -6.77 20.89 -14.91
N GLY A 112 -5.79 20.11 -14.43
CA GLY A 112 -4.40 20.56 -14.30
C GLY A 112 -4.03 21.20 -12.95
N CYS A 113 -4.98 21.52 -12.06
CA CYS A 113 -4.67 22.08 -10.73
C CYS A 113 -4.39 21.01 -9.66
N SER A 114 -3.52 20.03 -9.96
CA SER A 114 -2.93 19.07 -8.99
C SER A 114 -3.87 18.36 -7.98
N LYS A 115 -5.19 18.36 -8.17
CA LYS A 115 -6.20 17.75 -7.26
C LYS A 115 -5.91 16.28 -6.91
N THR A 116 -5.53 15.49 -7.90
CA THR A 116 -5.19 14.08 -7.68
C THR A 116 -3.84 13.93 -6.99
N MET A 117 -2.90 14.84 -7.26
CA MET A 117 -1.55 14.82 -6.68
C MET A 117 -1.57 15.24 -5.21
N ILE A 118 -2.37 16.25 -4.85
CA ILE A 118 -2.52 16.71 -3.46
C ILE A 118 -3.20 15.66 -2.57
N ALA A 119 -4.18 14.92 -3.11
CA ALA A 119 -4.80 13.81 -2.40
C ALA A 119 -3.80 12.67 -2.12
N LYS A 120 -2.93 12.36 -3.09
CA LYS A 120 -1.85 11.38 -2.93
C LYS A 120 -0.81 11.82 -1.90
N ALA A 121 -0.37 13.08 -1.97
CA ALA A 121 0.58 13.64 -1.00
C ALA A 121 0.03 13.65 0.42
N LEU A 122 -1.25 14.00 0.59
CA LEU A 122 -1.93 13.95 1.89
C LEU A 122 -1.93 12.54 2.49
N ALA A 123 -2.20 11.52 1.67
CA ALA A 123 -2.21 10.15 2.13
C ALA A 123 -0.81 9.66 2.55
N HIS A 124 0.22 9.99 1.75
CA HIS A 124 1.61 9.67 2.08
C HIS A 124 2.06 10.30 3.40
N GLU A 125 1.80 11.60 3.58
CA GLU A 125 2.24 12.38 4.74
C GLU A 125 1.49 12.02 6.02
N SER A 126 0.23 11.61 5.88
CA SER A 126 -0.57 11.11 7.01
C SER A 126 -0.27 9.64 7.33
N GLY A 127 0.55 8.95 6.54
CA GLY A 127 0.82 7.52 6.68
C GLY A 127 -0.42 6.64 6.47
N LEU A 128 -1.38 7.11 5.67
CA LEU A 128 -2.65 6.44 5.42
C LEU A 128 -2.58 5.57 4.17
N ASN A 129 -3.32 4.46 4.19
CA ASN A 129 -3.54 3.64 3.02
C ASN A 129 -4.35 4.43 1.98
N PHE A 130 -3.82 4.58 0.76
CA PHE A 130 -4.51 5.29 -0.31
C PHE A 130 -5.24 4.32 -1.25
N LEU A 131 -6.56 4.37 -1.23
CA LEU A 131 -7.42 3.59 -2.13
C LEU A 131 -7.90 4.49 -3.28
N ALA A 132 -7.26 4.34 -4.44
CA ALA A 132 -7.63 5.07 -5.65
C ALA A 132 -8.68 4.28 -6.44
N VAL A 133 -9.92 4.76 -6.46
CA VAL A 133 -11.00 4.12 -7.21
C VAL A 133 -11.48 5.07 -8.31
N LYS A 134 -11.39 4.64 -9.58
CA LYS A 134 -11.97 5.43 -10.68
C LYS A 134 -13.44 5.05 -10.87
N GLY A 135 -14.31 6.02 -11.08
CA GLY A 135 -15.75 5.78 -11.30
C GLY A 135 -16.07 4.71 -12.36
N PRO A 136 -15.41 4.73 -13.54
CA PRO A 136 -15.60 3.68 -14.55
C PRO A 136 -15.16 2.27 -14.11
N GLU A 137 -14.21 2.14 -13.19
CA GLU A 137 -13.73 0.83 -12.69
C GLU A 137 -14.77 0.16 -11.77
N LEU A 138 -15.63 0.96 -11.12
CA LEU A 138 -16.74 0.47 -10.30
C LEU A 138 -17.95 0.01 -11.12
N MET A 139 -18.06 0.47 -12.37
CA MET A 139 -19.24 0.23 -13.21
C MET A 139 -19.05 -1.05 -14.01
N LYS A 140 -19.72 -2.13 -13.60
CA LYS A 140 -19.74 -3.40 -14.33
C LYS A 140 -21.02 -3.57 -15.15
N LYS A 141 -20.94 -4.32 -16.25
CA LYS A 141 -22.08 -4.60 -17.14
C LYS A 141 -23.16 -5.47 -16.47
N TYR A 142 -22.78 -6.26 -15.48
CA TYR A 142 -23.68 -7.19 -14.81
C TYR A 142 -24.38 -6.50 -13.63
N VAL A 143 -25.71 -6.66 -13.57
CA VAL A 143 -26.54 -6.09 -12.52
C VAL A 143 -26.13 -6.64 -11.15
N GLY A 144 -25.97 -5.76 -10.17
CA GLY A 144 -25.59 -6.13 -8.80
C GLY A 144 -24.08 -6.29 -8.56
N GLU A 145 -23.26 -6.42 -9.60
CA GLU A 145 -21.80 -6.52 -9.40
C GLU A 145 -21.16 -5.19 -8.98
N SER A 146 -21.67 -4.06 -9.47
CA SER A 146 -21.19 -2.73 -9.09
C SER A 146 -21.43 -2.46 -7.59
N GLU A 147 -22.59 -2.85 -7.06
CA GLU A 147 -22.91 -2.70 -5.63
C GLU A 147 -22.03 -3.60 -4.76
N ARG A 148 -21.79 -4.83 -5.22
CA ARG A 148 -20.89 -5.76 -4.54
C ARG A 148 -19.45 -5.22 -4.48
N ALA A 149 -18.96 -4.66 -5.59
CA ALA A 149 -17.63 -4.05 -5.64
C ALA A 149 -17.50 -2.87 -4.66
N VAL A 150 -18.51 -2.00 -4.57
CA VAL A 150 -18.52 -0.90 -3.58
C VAL A 150 -18.49 -1.45 -2.15
N ARG A 151 -19.30 -2.47 -1.83
CA ARG A 151 -19.29 -3.10 -0.50
C ARG A 151 -17.95 -3.76 -0.16
N GLU A 152 -17.31 -4.40 -1.13
CA GLU A 152 -16.00 -5.04 -0.94
C GLU A 152 -14.90 -4.00 -0.65
N ILE A 153 -14.98 -2.80 -1.22
CA ILE A 153 -14.01 -1.72 -0.98
C ILE A 153 -14.10 -1.13 0.43
N PHE A 154 -15.31 -1.03 0.99
CA PHE A 154 -15.55 -0.41 2.30
C PHE A 154 -15.73 -1.43 3.45
N ARG A 155 -15.42 -2.71 3.21
CA ARG A 155 -15.51 -3.77 4.22
C ARG A 155 -14.38 -3.69 5.24
#